data_AF-A0A178XE51-F1
#
_entry.id   AF-A0A178XE51-F1
#
_cell.length_a   1.000
_cell.length_b   1.000
_cell.length_c   1.000
_cell.angle_alpha   90.00
_cell.angle_beta   90.00
_cell.angle_gamma   90.00
#
_symmetry.space_group_name_H-M   'P 1'
#
loop_
_entity.id
_entity.type
_entity.pdbx_description
1 polymer ?
#
loop_
_entity_poly.entity_id
_entity_poly.type
_entity_poly.pdbx_seq_one_letter_code
_entity_poly.pdbx_strand_id
1 'polypeptide(L)'
;MRGERPRGVKWTGVDLSCRDTLVHQHGPRRAVFFLYLNRVRTRWPACTPKPGRPYEEMVTVSDTKVTWLTQDAYDRLKHELDEMIENRPVIAARINDSREEGDLKENGGYHAAREEQGQAEARIRHLQELLRNAKVGEAPDDDGTAGPGKVLTVKYDGDDEEEKFLLATREEGAEGALDVYSPESPLGKALLGAKEGESREYELPNGKTMKVTLVKAVPYSES
;
A
#
# COMPACT_ATOMS: atom_id res chain seq x y z
N MET A 1 46.01 -59.09 -5.83
CA MET A 1 44.71 -59.54 -6.35
C MET A 1 43.90 -58.31 -6.69
N ARG A 2 43.44 -58.21 -7.94
CA ARG A 2 42.57 -57.15 -8.46
C ARG A 2 41.14 -57.44 -7.99
N GLY A 3 40.46 -56.44 -7.46
CA GLY A 3 39.03 -56.48 -7.14
C GLY A 3 38.37 -55.23 -7.73
N GLU A 4 37.68 -55.45 -8.83
CA GLU A 4 36.92 -54.45 -9.59
C GLU A 4 35.76 -53.89 -8.77
N ARG A 5 35.45 -52.59 -8.92
CA ARG A 5 34.18 -52.00 -8.48
C ARG A 5 33.36 -51.58 -9.71
N PRO A 6 32.04 -51.79 -9.71
CA PRO A 6 31.21 -51.72 -10.91
C PRO A 6 30.85 -50.28 -11.30
N ARG A 7 30.54 -50.13 -12.59
CA ARG A 7 30.07 -48.91 -13.26
C ARG A 7 28.56 -48.69 -13.06
N GLY A 8 28.20 -47.42 -12.84
CA GLY A 8 26.97 -46.78 -13.33
C GLY A 8 25.84 -46.58 -12.31
N VAL A 9 25.48 -45.32 -12.03
CA VAL A 9 24.18 -44.69 -12.37
C VAL A 9 24.38 -43.16 -12.44
N LYS A 10 23.74 -42.54 -13.44
CA LYS A 10 23.78 -41.12 -13.82
C LYS A 10 23.06 -40.23 -12.79
N TRP A 11 23.64 -39.07 -12.48
CA TRP A 11 22.89 -37.93 -11.92
C TRP A 11 22.82 -36.84 -12.99
N THR A 12 21.59 -36.49 -13.35
CA THR A 12 21.24 -35.45 -14.32
C THR A 12 21.41 -34.07 -13.70
N GLY A 13 22.10 -33.20 -14.45
CA GLY A 13 22.00 -31.74 -14.51
C GLY A 13 21.57 -30.95 -13.27
N VAL A 14 22.52 -30.22 -12.70
CA VAL A 14 22.23 -28.95 -12.02
C VAL A 14 23.11 -27.88 -12.67
N ASP A 15 22.46 -27.02 -13.46
CA ASP A 15 23.05 -25.83 -14.07
C ASP A 15 23.46 -24.84 -12.96
N LEU A 16 24.77 -24.60 -12.87
CA LEU A 16 25.36 -23.52 -12.08
C LEU A 16 25.34 -22.24 -12.92
N SER A 17 24.27 -21.44 -12.79
CA SER A 17 24.30 -20.04 -13.24
C SER A 17 24.83 -19.14 -12.11
N CYS A 18 25.68 -18.20 -12.54
CA CYS A 18 26.61 -17.44 -11.73
C CYS A 18 25.92 -16.54 -10.69
N ARG A 19 26.48 -16.54 -9.48
CA ARG A 19 26.18 -15.56 -8.43
C ARG A 19 26.73 -14.19 -8.80
N ASP A 20 25.88 -13.20 -8.61
CA ASP A 20 26.18 -11.77 -8.63
C ASP A 20 27.27 -11.38 -7.63
N THR A 21 28.17 -10.49 -8.04
CA THR A 21 28.97 -9.69 -7.11
C THR A 21 29.34 -8.33 -7.71
N LEU A 22 29.12 -7.28 -6.90
CA LEU A 22 29.73 -5.94 -6.87
C LEU A 22 29.16 -4.78 -7.73
N VAL A 23 28.39 -3.93 -7.02
CA VAL A 23 28.74 -2.56 -6.56
C VAL A 23 29.00 -1.43 -7.60
N HIS A 24 28.07 -0.46 -7.56
CA HIS A 24 28.18 1.02 -7.58
C HIS A 24 29.07 1.78 -8.60
N GLN A 25 28.35 2.66 -9.33
CA GLN A 25 28.56 4.11 -9.53
C GLN A 25 29.48 4.68 -10.64
N HIS A 26 28.90 5.75 -11.24
CA HIS A 26 29.46 6.94 -11.91
C HIS A 26 29.88 6.95 -13.40
N GLY A 27 29.12 7.72 -14.19
CA GLY A 27 29.61 8.92 -14.91
C GLY A 27 30.33 8.74 -16.28
N PRO A 28 30.22 9.69 -17.23
CA PRO A 28 30.73 9.50 -18.59
C PRO A 28 32.10 10.18 -18.86
N ARG A 29 32.86 9.54 -19.76
CA ARG A 29 33.89 10.08 -20.68
C ARG A 29 35.28 10.46 -20.11
N ARG A 30 36.31 9.72 -20.53
CA ARG A 30 37.35 10.18 -21.49
C ARG A 30 38.36 9.07 -21.81
N ALA A 31 38.68 8.96 -23.10
CA ALA A 31 39.61 7.99 -23.68
C ALA A 31 41.06 8.48 -23.61
N VAL A 32 42.01 7.57 -23.35
CA VAL A 32 43.37 7.65 -23.91
C VAL A 32 43.86 6.23 -24.23
N PHE A 33 44.37 6.12 -25.45
CA PHE A 33 44.92 4.98 -26.17
C PHE A 33 46.21 4.43 -25.52
N PHE A 34 46.40 3.10 -25.49
CA PHE A 34 47.74 2.51 -25.59
C PHE A 34 47.67 1.12 -26.24
N LEU A 35 48.47 0.96 -27.31
CA LEU A 35 48.67 -0.24 -28.11
C LEU A 35 49.58 -1.23 -27.38
N TYR A 36 49.28 -2.55 -27.39
CA TYR A 36 50.15 -3.57 -27.98
C TYR A 36 49.59 -5.01 -27.86
N LEU A 37 49.64 -5.72 -29.00
CA LEU A 37 49.83 -7.17 -29.23
C LEU A 37 48.68 -8.20 -29.06
N ASN A 38 48.28 -8.67 -30.24
CA ASN A 38 48.22 -10.07 -30.71
C ASN A 38 47.32 -11.11 -30.01
N ARG A 39 46.21 -11.36 -30.71
CA ARG A 39 45.87 -12.65 -31.34
C ARG A 39 45.49 -13.80 -30.40
N VAL A 40 44.19 -13.84 -30.07
CA VAL A 40 43.39 -15.07 -30.22
C VAL A 40 42.02 -14.68 -30.77
N ARG A 41 41.78 -14.97 -32.06
CA ARG A 41 40.47 -14.84 -32.70
C ARG A 41 39.65 -16.10 -32.32
N THR A 42 39.06 -16.12 -31.14
CA THR A 42 37.93 -17.03 -30.90
C THR A 42 36.68 -16.31 -31.38
N ARG A 43 36.17 -16.76 -32.52
CA ARG A 43 34.89 -16.33 -33.06
C ARG A 43 33.81 -16.81 -32.10
N TRP A 44 33.39 -15.94 -31.18
CA TRP A 44 32.15 -16.16 -30.46
C TRP A 44 31.02 -16.24 -31.49
N PRO A 45 30.16 -17.27 -31.45
CA PRO A 45 28.98 -17.28 -32.30
C PRO A 45 28.16 -16.04 -31.94
N ALA A 46 27.81 -15.24 -32.95
CA ALA A 46 26.85 -14.17 -32.79
C ALA A 46 25.56 -14.80 -32.25
N CYS A 47 25.22 -14.52 -30.99
CA CYS A 47 23.88 -14.75 -30.47
C CYS A 47 22.94 -13.84 -31.26
N THR A 48 22.39 -14.35 -32.36
CA THR A 48 21.25 -13.70 -33.02
C THR A 48 20.06 -13.84 -32.07
N PRO A 49 19.39 -12.74 -31.68
CA PRO A 49 18.17 -12.83 -30.89
C PRO A 49 17.12 -13.63 -31.69
N LYS A 50 16.52 -14.64 -31.06
CA LYS A 50 15.41 -15.39 -31.67
C LYS A 50 14.21 -14.45 -31.82
N PRO A 51 13.60 -14.34 -33.01
CA PRO A 51 12.37 -13.57 -33.17
C PRO A 51 11.21 -14.34 -32.54
N GLY A 52 10.36 -13.64 -31.79
CA GLY A 52 9.06 -14.14 -31.36
C GLY A 52 9.00 -14.69 -29.93
N ARG A 53 9.14 -13.81 -28.94
CA ARG A 53 8.18 -13.82 -27.81
C ARG A 53 7.65 -12.40 -27.68
N PRO A 54 6.33 -12.16 -27.75
CA PRO A 54 5.81 -10.90 -27.27
C PRO A 54 6.18 -10.83 -25.79
N TYR A 55 6.87 -9.77 -25.41
CA TYR A 55 7.02 -9.44 -24.01
C TYR A 55 5.61 -9.09 -23.55
N GLU A 56 4.98 -9.98 -22.80
CA GLU A 56 3.76 -9.63 -22.09
C GLU A 56 4.22 -8.72 -20.96
N GLU A 57 4.08 -7.44 -21.22
CA GLU A 57 4.43 -6.33 -20.34
C GLU A 57 3.56 -6.46 -19.09
N MET A 58 4.10 -7.11 -18.06
CA MET A 58 3.49 -7.08 -16.73
C MET A 58 3.70 -5.69 -16.12
N VAL A 59 3.02 -4.69 -16.67
CA VAL A 59 2.76 -3.44 -15.98
C VAL A 59 1.75 -3.78 -14.90
N THR A 60 2.23 -4.06 -13.69
CA THR A 60 1.37 -3.95 -12.52
C THR A 60 1.07 -2.47 -12.36
N VAL A 61 0.01 -1.99 -13.02
CA VAL A 61 -0.60 -0.72 -12.66
C VAL A 61 -1.10 -0.94 -11.25
N SER A 62 -0.32 -0.52 -10.25
CA SER A 62 -0.85 -0.35 -8.91
C SER A 62 -1.98 0.64 -9.04
N ASP A 63 -3.22 0.15 -8.99
CA ASP A 63 -4.43 0.95 -8.90
C ASP A 63 -4.19 1.98 -7.81
N THR A 64 -3.86 3.21 -8.21
CA THR A 64 -3.48 4.25 -7.26
C THR A 64 -4.79 4.71 -6.65
N LYS A 65 -5.13 4.06 -5.54
CA LYS A 65 -6.38 4.27 -4.84
C LYS A 65 -6.48 5.73 -4.44
N VAL A 66 -7.37 6.45 -5.12
CA VAL A 66 -7.66 7.84 -4.81
C VAL A 66 -8.52 7.86 -3.56
N THR A 67 -7.98 8.36 -2.45
CA THR A 67 -8.75 8.62 -1.24
C THR A 67 -9.22 10.06 -1.27
N TRP A 68 -10.52 10.28 -1.08
CA TRP A 68 -11.02 11.63 -0.88
C TRP A 68 -10.83 12.03 0.57
N LEU A 69 -10.40 13.27 0.80
CA LEU A 69 -10.29 13.86 2.14
C LEU A 69 -10.89 15.27 2.08
N THR A 70 -11.60 15.65 3.14
CA THR A 70 -11.91 17.07 3.37
C THR A 70 -10.62 17.84 3.68
N GLN A 71 -10.65 19.16 3.51
CA GLN A 71 -9.49 20.00 3.84
C GLN A 71 -9.12 19.87 5.32
N ASP A 72 -10.10 19.87 6.22
CA ASP A 72 -9.88 19.72 7.66
C ASP A 72 -9.24 18.37 8.01
N ALA A 73 -9.78 17.26 7.48
CA ALA A 73 -9.22 15.94 7.70
C ALA A 73 -7.79 15.83 7.17
N TYR A 74 -7.51 16.41 6.00
CA TYR A 74 -6.16 16.47 5.44
C TYR A 74 -5.20 17.22 6.37
N ASP A 75 -5.60 18.39 6.86
CA ASP A 75 -4.76 19.22 7.73
C ASP A 75 -4.50 18.55 9.08
N ARG A 76 -5.51 17.90 9.67
CA ARG A 76 -5.38 17.09 10.90
C ARG A 76 -4.41 15.92 10.72
N LEU A 77 -4.57 15.14 9.65
CA LEU A 77 -3.71 13.99 9.36
C LEU A 77 -2.27 14.41 9.03
N LYS A 78 -2.12 15.57 8.38
CA LYS A 78 -0.81 16.17 8.11
C LYS A 78 -0.15 16.65 9.39
N HIS A 79 -0.89 17.29 10.29
CA HIS A 79 -0.38 17.68 11.60
C HIS A 79 0.11 16.46 12.41
N GLU A 80 -0.69 15.39 12.46
CA GLU A 80 -0.29 14.13 13.08
C GLU A 80 1.03 13.59 12.48
N LEU A 81 1.14 13.59 11.15
CA LEU A 81 2.35 13.16 10.46
C LEU A 81 3.57 14.02 10.86
N ASP A 82 3.41 15.34 10.89
CA ASP A 82 4.49 16.27 11.23
C ASP A 82 4.95 16.06 12.69
N GLU A 83 4.02 15.94 13.65
CA GLU A 83 4.33 15.64 15.05
C GLU A 83 5.10 14.31 15.20
N MET A 84 4.68 13.27 14.48
CA MET A 84 5.36 11.97 14.52
C MET A 84 6.78 12.05 13.93
N ILE A 85 6.97 12.82 12.86
CA ILE A 85 8.29 13.05 12.27
C ILE A 85 9.19 13.82 13.25
N GLU A 86 8.66 14.84 13.93
CA GLU A 86 9.37 15.62 14.94
C GLU A 86 9.73 14.78 16.18
N ASN A 87 8.91 13.78 16.52
CA ASN A 87 9.14 12.87 17.64
C ASN A 87 10.17 11.76 17.34
N ARG A 88 10.50 11.49 16.07
CA ARG A 88 11.54 10.51 15.67
C ARG A 88 12.87 10.64 16.44
N PRO A 89 13.50 11.82 16.56
CA PRO A 89 14.73 11.97 17.32
C PRO A 89 14.56 11.65 18.82
N VAL A 90 13.39 11.93 19.40
CA VAL A 90 13.10 11.63 20.81
C VAL A 90 13.07 10.12 21.04
N ILE A 91 12.38 9.38 20.17
CA ILE A 91 12.35 7.91 20.23
C ILE A 91 13.77 7.34 20.01
N ALA A 92 14.53 7.89 19.07
CA ALA A 92 15.91 7.47 18.82
C ALA A 92 16.83 7.70 20.03
N ALA A 93 16.67 8.83 20.72
CA ALA A 93 17.39 9.12 21.96
C ALA A 93 17.03 8.11 23.05
N ARG A 94 15.74 7.86 23.29
CA ARG A 94 15.28 6.83 24.26
C ARG A 94 15.87 5.45 23.99
N ILE A 95 15.92 5.02 22.72
CA ILE A 95 16.54 3.74 22.34
C ILE A 95 18.03 3.73 22.70
N ASN A 96 18.74 4.83 22.46
CA ASN A 96 20.16 4.93 22.79
C ASN A 96 20.38 4.93 24.30
N ASP A 97 19.59 5.69 25.05
CA ASP A 97 19.67 5.72 26.52
C ASP A 97 19.42 4.32 27.10
N SER A 98 18.37 3.63 26.64
CA SER A 98 18.10 2.26 27.07
C SER A 98 19.18 1.25 26.63
N ARG A 99 19.95 1.52 25.58
CA ARG A 99 21.08 0.64 25.21
C ARG A 99 22.22 0.68 26.22
N GLU A 100 22.35 1.76 26.97
CA GLU A 100 23.40 1.94 27.98
C GLU A 100 23.05 1.25 29.32
N GLU A 101 21.78 0.87 29.52
CA GLU A 101 21.25 0.36 30.79
C GLU A 101 21.52 -1.14 31.08
N GLY A 102 22.40 -1.81 30.32
CA GLY A 102 22.87 -3.15 30.64
C GLY A 102 22.79 -4.14 29.48
N ASP A 103 22.58 -5.43 29.78
CA ASP A 103 22.50 -6.47 28.74
C ASP A 103 21.22 -6.32 27.91
N LEU A 104 21.41 -6.08 26.61
CA LEU A 104 20.34 -5.80 25.65
C LEU A 104 19.32 -6.94 25.52
N LYS A 105 19.70 -8.17 25.91
CA LYS A 105 18.81 -9.33 25.82
C LYS A 105 17.73 -9.35 26.90
N GLU A 106 18.00 -8.77 28.06
CA GLU A 106 17.09 -8.74 29.21
C GLU A 106 16.50 -7.33 29.45
N ASN A 107 16.91 -6.34 28.65
CA ASN A 107 16.46 -4.97 28.79
C ASN A 107 15.07 -4.76 28.18
N GLY A 108 14.05 -4.81 29.04
CA GLY A 108 12.66 -4.52 28.65
C GLY A 108 12.43 -3.11 28.10
N GLY A 109 13.17 -2.11 28.60
CA GLY A 109 13.08 -0.72 28.11
C GLY A 109 13.56 -0.57 26.67
N TYR A 110 14.67 -1.22 26.33
CA TYR A 110 15.18 -1.26 24.96
C TYR A 110 14.18 -1.93 24.00
N HIS A 111 13.59 -3.06 24.39
CA HIS A 111 12.59 -3.75 23.59
C HIS A 111 11.33 -2.90 23.38
N ALA A 112 10.82 -2.27 24.44
CA ALA A 112 9.67 -1.38 24.37
C ALA A 112 9.93 -0.17 23.45
N ALA A 113 11.09 0.49 23.59
CA ALA A 113 11.44 1.64 22.76
C ALA A 113 11.60 1.26 21.27
N ARG A 114 12.08 0.04 20.97
CA ARG A 114 12.16 -0.47 19.59
C ARG A 114 10.79 -0.81 19.02
N GLU A 115 9.87 -1.30 19.84
CA GLU A 115 8.48 -1.52 19.43
C GLU A 115 7.78 -0.20 19.16
N GLU A 116 7.91 0.78 20.05
CA GLU A 116 7.39 2.15 19.89
C GLU A 116 7.88 2.77 18.57
N GLN A 117 9.18 2.65 18.28
CA GLN A 117 9.74 3.07 16.99
C GLN A 117 9.10 2.35 15.81
N GLY A 118 8.91 1.03 15.90
CA GLY A 118 8.29 0.23 14.84
C GLY A 118 6.85 0.67 14.55
N GLN A 119 6.06 0.92 15.61
CA GLN A 119 4.68 1.39 15.51
C GLN A 119 4.62 2.80 14.91
N ALA A 120 5.47 3.72 15.39
CA ALA A 120 5.54 5.09 14.87
C ALA A 120 5.92 5.11 13.38
N GLU A 121 6.95 4.36 12.97
CA GLU A 121 7.35 4.30 11.56
C GLU A 121 6.29 3.64 10.65
N ALA A 122 5.54 2.67 11.17
CA ALA A 122 4.42 2.09 10.45
C ALA A 122 3.31 3.12 10.21
N ARG A 123 2.95 3.91 11.24
CA ARG A 123 1.93 4.97 11.12
C ARG A 123 2.39 6.10 10.20
N ILE A 124 3.65 6.55 10.32
CA ILE A 124 4.22 7.57 9.41
C ILE A 124 4.13 7.11 7.96
N ARG A 125 4.52 5.87 7.65
CA ARG A 125 4.44 5.34 6.28
C ARG A 125 3.01 5.33 5.75
N HIS A 126 2.07 4.92 6.60
CA HIS A 126 0.65 4.90 6.25
C HIS A 126 0.12 6.31 5.94
N LEU A 127 0.37 7.28 6.83
CA LEU A 127 -0.04 8.67 6.64
C LEU A 127 0.59 9.29 5.39
N GLN A 128 1.88 9.04 5.14
CA GLN A 128 2.55 9.51 3.92
C GLN A 128 1.92 8.94 2.65
N GLU A 129 1.55 7.66 2.64
CA GLU A 129 0.90 7.04 1.50
C GLU A 129 -0.52 7.56 1.28
N LEU A 130 -1.28 7.70 2.37
CA LEU A 130 -2.63 8.26 2.37
C LEU A 130 -2.63 9.70 1.83
N LEU A 131 -1.83 10.59 2.42
CA LEU A 131 -1.78 12.02 2.06
C LEU A 131 -1.22 12.24 0.65
N ARG A 132 -0.33 11.37 0.16
CA ARG A 132 0.19 11.44 -1.21
C ARG A 132 -0.87 11.11 -2.26
N ASN A 133 -1.76 10.17 -1.97
CA ASN A 133 -2.80 9.72 -2.89
C ASN A 133 -4.14 10.43 -2.67
N ALA A 134 -4.23 11.29 -1.65
CA ALA A 134 -5.43 12.00 -1.29
C ALA A 134 -5.79 13.06 -2.33
N LYS A 135 -7.05 13.07 -2.76
CA LYS A 135 -7.67 14.24 -3.39
C LYS A 135 -8.33 15.05 -2.30
N VAL A 136 -7.77 16.24 -2.07
CA VAL A 136 -8.38 17.26 -1.23
C VAL A 136 -9.25 18.13 -2.12
N GLY A 137 -10.51 18.30 -1.74
CA GLY A 137 -11.41 19.19 -2.48
C GLY A 137 -12.49 19.77 -1.58
N GLU A 138 -13.27 20.67 -2.17
CA GLU A 138 -14.48 21.20 -1.56
C GLU A 138 -15.48 20.07 -1.31
N ALA A 139 -16.39 20.29 -0.35
CA ALA A 139 -17.44 19.33 -0.03
C ALA A 139 -18.12 18.87 -1.33
N PRO A 140 -18.37 17.56 -1.51
CA PRO A 140 -18.96 17.06 -2.73
C PRO A 140 -20.28 17.76 -3.02
N ASP A 141 -20.65 17.94 -4.29
CA ASP A 141 -21.88 18.65 -4.66
C ASP A 141 -23.12 18.02 -4.02
N ASP A 142 -24.09 18.83 -3.60
CA ASP A 142 -25.41 18.36 -3.13
C ASP A 142 -26.31 17.99 -4.33
N ASP A 143 -25.90 16.96 -5.06
CA ASP A 143 -26.57 16.48 -6.28
C ASP A 143 -27.50 15.27 -6.04
N GLY A 144 -27.67 14.85 -4.78
CA GLY A 144 -28.43 13.65 -4.41
C GLY A 144 -27.77 12.33 -4.87
N THR A 145 -26.50 12.34 -5.28
CA THR A 145 -25.76 11.12 -5.63
C THR A 145 -24.91 10.67 -4.46
N ALA A 146 -24.98 9.40 -4.08
CA ALA A 146 -24.10 8.84 -3.05
C ALA A 146 -22.63 8.80 -3.51
N GLY A 147 -21.74 9.27 -2.64
CA GLY A 147 -20.31 9.36 -2.92
C GLY A 147 -19.50 9.58 -1.65
N PRO A 148 -18.16 9.44 -1.70
CA PRO A 148 -17.29 9.70 -0.57
C PRO A 148 -17.49 11.13 -0.02
N GLY A 149 -17.42 11.29 1.30
CA GLY A 149 -17.62 12.58 1.98
C GLY A 149 -19.08 13.01 2.11
N LYS A 150 -20.04 12.10 1.88
CA LYS A 150 -21.47 12.36 2.03
C LYS A 150 -22.11 11.54 3.14
N VAL A 151 -23.09 12.15 3.82
CA VAL A 151 -23.99 11.45 4.73
C VAL A 151 -25.12 10.85 3.92
N LEU A 152 -25.20 9.52 3.96
CA LEU A 152 -26.25 8.76 3.30
C LEU A 152 -27.33 8.42 4.32
N THR A 153 -28.57 8.68 3.96
CA THR A 153 -29.74 8.14 4.65
C THR A 153 -30.26 6.97 3.83
N VAL A 154 -30.31 5.79 4.44
CA VAL A 154 -30.69 4.55 3.76
C VAL A 154 -31.85 3.86 4.46
N LYS A 155 -32.58 3.05 3.69
CA LYS A 155 -33.62 2.16 4.21
C LYS A 155 -33.35 0.73 3.72
N TYR A 156 -33.27 -0.22 4.64
CA TYR A 156 -33.09 -1.63 4.32
C TYR A 156 -34.42 -2.31 4.00
N ASP A 157 -34.39 -3.32 3.15
CA ASP A 157 -35.59 -4.09 2.82
C ASP A 157 -36.03 -4.95 4.01
N GLY A 158 -37.28 -4.77 4.45
CA GLY A 158 -37.83 -5.41 5.64
C GLY A 158 -37.65 -4.64 6.95
N ASP A 159 -37.02 -3.46 6.90
CA ASP A 159 -37.00 -2.49 8.00
C ASP A 159 -37.71 -1.21 7.58
N ASP A 160 -38.44 -0.59 8.50
CA ASP A 160 -39.10 0.70 8.29
C ASP A 160 -38.28 1.90 8.79
N GLU A 161 -37.22 1.65 9.56
CA GLU A 161 -36.33 2.68 10.09
C GLU A 161 -35.30 3.16 9.04
N GLU A 162 -35.02 4.45 9.06
CA GLU A 162 -33.96 5.06 8.25
C GLU A 162 -32.67 5.15 9.05
N GLU A 163 -31.59 4.63 8.49
CA GLU A 163 -30.26 4.72 9.08
C GLU A 163 -29.44 5.80 8.38
N LYS A 164 -28.61 6.51 9.15
CA LYS A 164 -27.73 7.57 8.66
C LYS A 164 -26.29 7.24 8.94
N PHE A 165 -25.46 7.33 7.91
CA PHE A 165 -24.03 7.10 8.05
C PHE A 165 -23.22 7.95 7.09
N LEU A 166 -21.96 8.19 7.43
CA LEU A 166 -20.99 8.86 6.58
C LEU A 166 -20.28 7.85 5.68
N LEU A 167 -20.36 8.03 4.36
CA LEU A 167 -19.58 7.24 3.42
C LEU A 167 -18.17 7.86 3.31
N ALA A 168 -17.24 7.39 4.14
CA ALA A 168 -15.88 7.92 4.23
C ALA A 168 -14.92 6.83 4.70
N THR A 169 -13.62 7.05 4.51
CA THR A 169 -12.64 6.21 5.22
C THR A 169 -12.58 6.58 6.70
N ARG A 170 -12.13 5.66 7.57
CA ARG A 170 -12.00 5.97 9.01
C ARG A 170 -11.06 7.15 9.28
N GLU A 171 -10.06 7.35 8.42
CA GLU A 171 -9.11 8.46 8.52
C GLU A 171 -9.77 9.80 8.12
N GLU A 172 -10.75 9.76 7.20
CA GLU A 172 -11.54 10.91 6.74
C GLU A 172 -12.69 11.25 7.70
N GLY A 173 -13.29 10.23 8.32
CA GLY A 173 -14.40 10.38 9.24
C GLY A 173 -14.03 11.20 10.47
N ALA A 174 -14.90 12.13 10.83
CA ALA A 174 -14.86 12.82 12.10
C ALA A 174 -15.00 11.84 13.27
N GLU A 175 -14.49 12.20 14.45
CA GLU A 175 -14.85 11.55 15.72
C GLU A 175 -16.29 11.93 16.15
N GLY A 176 -17.24 11.84 15.22
CA GLY A 176 -18.63 12.23 15.39
C GLY A 176 -19.53 11.09 15.86
N ALA A 177 -20.80 11.43 16.10
CA ALA A 177 -21.84 10.48 16.48
C ALA A 177 -22.40 9.64 15.32
N LEU A 178 -21.96 9.90 14.08
CA LEU A 178 -22.39 9.15 12.90
C LEU A 178 -21.48 7.95 12.67
N ASP A 179 -22.09 6.81 12.34
CA ASP A 179 -21.34 5.65 11.87
C ASP A 179 -20.62 5.97 10.55
N VAL A 180 -19.40 5.47 10.41
CA VAL A 180 -18.56 5.68 9.22
C VAL A 180 -18.40 4.36 8.47
N TYR A 181 -18.89 4.30 7.24
CA TYR A 181 -18.70 3.15 6.36
C TYR A 181 -17.74 3.50 5.22
N SER A 182 -16.78 2.61 5.00
CA SER A 182 -15.82 2.75 3.91
C SER A 182 -16.52 2.58 2.55
N PRO A 183 -16.15 3.39 1.54
CA PRO A 183 -16.49 3.14 0.13
C PRO A 183 -16.11 1.73 -0.36
N GLU A 184 -15.16 1.07 0.32
CA GLU A 184 -14.72 -0.29 -0.01
C GLU A 184 -15.56 -1.41 0.60
N SER A 185 -16.42 -1.09 1.57
CA SER A 185 -17.31 -2.08 2.18
C SER A 185 -18.31 -2.60 1.14
N PRO A 186 -18.88 -3.82 1.30
CA PRO A 186 -19.91 -4.33 0.39
C PRO A 186 -21.08 -3.34 0.21
N LEU A 187 -21.52 -2.72 1.30
CA LEU A 187 -22.56 -1.69 1.30
C LEU A 187 -22.11 -0.42 0.58
N GLY A 188 -20.92 0.10 0.91
CA GLY A 188 -20.35 1.29 0.29
C GLY A 188 -20.19 1.14 -1.23
N LYS A 189 -19.65 0.01 -1.68
CA LYS A 189 -19.50 -0.32 -3.11
C LYS A 189 -20.83 -0.36 -3.85
N ALA A 190 -21.87 -0.89 -3.22
CA ALA A 190 -23.19 -0.97 -3.84
C ALA A 190 -23.86 0.40 -3.98
N LEU A 191 -23.65 1.29 -3.01
CA LEU A 191 -24.24 2.62 -2.97
C LEU A 191 -23.44 3.69 -3.72
N LEU A 192 -22.16 3.48 -4.03
CA LEU A 192 -21.37 4.42 -4.82
C LEU A 192 -22.06 4.77 -6.14
N GLY A 193 -22.35 6.05 -6.35
CA GLY A 193 -23.02 6.58 -7.54
C GLY A 193 -24.53 6.35 -7.61
N ALA A 194 -25.15 5.78 -6.57
CA ALA A 194 -26.60 5.64 -6.50
C ALA A 194 -27.28 7.00 -6.30
N LYS A 195 -28.46 7.20 -6.89
CA LYS A 195 -29.25 8.43 -6.73
C LYS A 195 -30.33 8.28 -5.67
N GLU A 196 -30.80 9.40 -5.12
CA GLU A 196 -31.95 9.39 -4.20
C GLU A 196 -33.16 8.65 -4.81
N GLY A 197 -33.74 7.74 -4.04
CA GLY A 197 -34.81 6.82 -4.44
C GLY A 197 -34.33 5.53 -5.11
N GLU A 198 -33.04 5.38 -5.40
CA GLU A 198 -32.50 4.19 -6.05
C GLU A 198 -32.26 3.05 -5.06
N SER A 199 -32.69 1.84 -5.41
CA SER A 199 -32.39 0.63 -4.65
C SER A 199 -31.22 -0.14 -5.26
N ARG A 200 -30.32 -0.61 -4.41
CA ARG A 200 -29.16 -1.44 -4.75
C ARG A 200 -29.11 -2.69 -3.87
N GLU A 201 -28.38 -3.69 -4.30
CA GLU A 201 -28.18 -4.93 -3.55
C GLU A 201 -26.70 -5.11 -3.22
N TYR A 202 -26.42 -5.63 -2.03
CA TYR A 202 -25.06 -5.96 -1.60
C TYR A 202 -25.04 -7.29 -0.85
N GLU A 203 -23.87 -7.91 -0.83
CA GLU A 203 -23.67 -9.18 -0.14
C GLU A 203 -23.35 -8.95 1.34
N LEU A 204 -24.07 -9.67 2.19
CA LEU A 204 -23.78 -9.78 3.62
C LEU A 204 -22.68 -10.83 3.86
N PRO A 205 -21.95 -10.76 4.98
CA PRO A 205 -20.91 -11.73 5.33
C PRO A 205 -21.40 -13.20 5.41
N ASN A 206 -22.71 -13.41 5.57
CA ASN A 206 -23.33 -14.73 5.61
C ASN A 206 -23.67 -15.28 4.20
N GLY A 207 -23.30 -14.58 3.13
CA GLY A 207 -23.52 -14.97 1.74
C GLY A 207 -24.93 -14.69 1.21
N LYS A 208 -25.80 -14.02 1.98
CA LYS A 208 -27.10 -13.56 1.51
C LYS A 208 -26.99 -12.17 0.89
N THR A 209 -27.87 -11.85 -0.05
CA THR A 209 -28.02 -10.48 -0.56
C THR A 209 -29.01 -9.71 0.30
N MET A 210 -28.72 -8.43 0.52
CA MET A 210 -29.62 -7.48 1.17
C MET A 210 -29.87 -6.32 0.21
N LYS A 211 -31.13 -5.90 0.10
CA LYS A 211 -31.51 -4.73 -0.69
C LYS A 211 -31.55 -3.50 0.21
N VAL A 212 -30.97 -2.41 -0.30
CA VAL A 212 -30.89 -1.11 0.38
C VAL A 212 -31.37 -0.03 -0.58
N THR A 213 -32.15 0.92 -0.08
CA THR A 213 -32.62 2.07 -0.86
C THR A 213 -31.98 3.34 -0.33
N LEU A 214 -31.37 4.12 -1.21
CA LEU A 214 -30.86 5.43 -0.85
C LEU A 214 -32.03 6.41 -0.73
N VAL A 215 -32.30 6.91 0.47
CA VAL A 215 -33.36 7.90 0.71
C VAL A 215 -32.84 9.31 0.45
N LYS A 216 -31.64 9.61 0.95
CA LYS A 216 -31.04 10.94 0.85
C LYS A 216 -29.51 10.87 0.81
N ALA A 217 -28.86 11.74 0.03
CA ALA A 217 -27.41 11.88 0.02
C ALA A 217 -27.01 13.34 0.10
N VAL A 218 -26.50 13.77 1.26
CA VAL A 218 -26.09 15.16 1.51
C VAL A 218 -24.59 15.26 1.79
N PRO A 219 -23.93 16.36 1.39
CA PRO A 219 -22.53 16.59 1.75
C PRO A 219 -22.36 16.63 3.26
N TYR A 220 -21.30 16.01 3.77
CA TYR A 220 -20.98 16.10 5.18
C TYR A 220 -20.50 17.52 5.50
N SER A 221 -21.13 18.14 6.48
CA SER A 221 -20.67 19.39 7.09
C SER A 221 -20.49 19.14 8.58
N GLU A 222 -19.25 19.29 9.07
CA GLU A 222 -19.02 19.42 10.50
C GLU A 222 -19.58 20.79 10.92
N SER A 223 -20.61 20.77 11.75
CA SER A 223 -21.25 21.95 12.33
C SER A 223 -20.85 22.12 13.79
#